data_AF-A0A561TUC3-F1
#
_entry.id   AF-A0A561TUC3-F1
#
_cell.length_a   1.000
_cell.length_b   1.000
_cell.length_c   1.000
_cell.angle_alpha   90.00
_cell.angle_beta   90.00
_cell.angle_gamma   90.00
#
_symmetry.space_group_name_H-M   'P 1'
#
loop_
_entity.id
_entity.type
_entity.pdbx_description
1 polymer ?
#
loop_
_entity_poly.entity_id
_entity_poly.type
_entity_poly.pdbx_seq_one_letter_code
_entity_poly.pdbx_strand_id
1 'polypeptide(L)'
;MPLDDISYFHDGVLEYSADGTSWRELAAFSGTPDVTATAPAGTKARYVRAPATAGQTSWVVVREFHVATTDGAVTGNPPAANGSALSSAADGDPGTVCRAARAPKAGEFLEVGLGAARAVGSVTVLRPTGAKGAADIQLRGADGGWRTVGSLGGAYTYVDTHGRNADAVRLAWRTGGEAPQIAEVVVGK
;
A
#
# COMPACT_ATOMS: atom_id res chain seq x y z
N MET A 1 -25.29 23.75 -11.97
CA MET A 1 -24.35 24.36 -12.93
C MET A 1 -23.65 23.20 -13.63
N PRO A 2 -23.74 23.07 -14.96
CA PRO A 2 -22.97 22.05 -15.68
C PRO A 2 -21.48 22.37 -15.51
N LEU A 3 -20.62 21.36 -15.46
CA LEU A 3 -19.19 21.58 -15.66
C LEU A 3 -19.02 21.99 -17.12
N ASP A 4 -18.55 23.20 -17.37
CA ASP A 4 -18.22 23.62 -18.74
C ASP A 4 -17.03 22.78 -19.23
N ASP A 5 -17.06 22.28 -20.48
CA ASP A 5 -16.05 21.42 -21.14
C ASP A 5 -14.61 21.98 -21.15
N ILE A 6 -14.37 23.12 -20.51
CA ILE A 6 -13.11 23.85 -20.44
C ILE A 6 -12.54 23.97 -19.01
N SER A 7 -13.20 23.39 -18.00
CA SER A 7 -12.86 23.52 -16.58
C SER A 7 -11.80 22.52 -16.11
N TYR A 8 -10.65 22.49 -16.79
CA TYR A 8 -9.50 21.63 -16.48
C TYR A 8 -8.19 22.41 -16.70
N PHE A 9 -7.04 21.81 -16.35
CA PHE A 9 -5.73 22.39 -16.65
C PHE A 9 -5.45 22.32 -18.15
N HIS A 10 -5.35 23.47 -18.83
CA HIS A 10 -5.11 23.47 -20.28
C HIS A 10 -3.67 23.13 -20.62
N ASP A 11 -2.70 23.74 -19.93
CA ASP A 11 -1.27 23.53 -20.18
C ASP A 11 -0.51 23.42 -18.87
N GLY A 12 0.30 22.38 -18.74
CA GLY A 12 1.09 22.17 -17.54
C GLY A 12 2.07 21.02 -17.64
N VAL A 13 2.72 20.76 -16.51
CA VAL A 13 3.67 19.66 -16.36
C VAL A 13 3.37 18.90 -15.08
N LEU A 14 3.23 17.58 -15.16
CA LEU A 14 3.12 16.70 -14.00
C LEU A 14 4.52 16.39 -13.49
N GLU A 15 4.76 16.65 -12.21
CA GLU A 15 6.07 16.50 -11.57
C GLU A 15 5.96 15.78 -10.23
N TYR A 16 7.06 15.14 -9.81
CA TYR A 16 7.21 14.55 -8.49
C TYR A 16 8.46 15.04 -7.76
N SER A 17 8.43 14.93 -6.45
CA SER A 17 9.57 15.25 -5.58
C SER A 17 9.59 14.39 -4.33
N ALA A 18 10.79 14.04 -3.86
CA ALA A 18 11.00 13.41 -2.56
C ALA A 18 11.09 14.43 -1.41
N ASP A 19 11.53 15.66 -1.70
CA ASP A 19 11.87 16.69 -0.71
C ASP A 19 10.99 17.96 -0.79
N GLY A 20 10.18 18.11 -1.83
CA GLY A 20 9.29 19.25 -2.07
C GLY A 20 9.98 20.47 -2.71
N THR A 21 11.28 20.38 -3.01
CA THR A 21 12.11 21.46 -3.54
C THR A 21 12.78 21.10 -4.87
N SER A 22 13.24 19.85 -5.00
CA SER A 22 13.84 19.28 -6.21
C SER A 22 12.76 18.52 -6.98
N TRP A 23 12.31 19.07 -8.11
CA TRP A 23 11.21 18.52 -8.89
C TRP A 23 11.71 17.82 -10.15
N ARG A 24 11.07 16.71 -10.49
CA ARG A 24 11.35 15.91 -11.70
C ARG A 24 10.07 15.76 -12.50
N GLU A 25 10.18 16.03 -13.80
CA GLU A 25 9.06 15.90 -14.74
C GLU A 25 8.70 14.42 -14.99
N LEU A 26 7.39 14.16 -15.06
CA LEU A 26 6.79 12.89 -15.51
C LEU A 26 6.19 13.03 -16.92
N ALA A 27 5.43 14.11 -17.14
CA ALA A 27 4.79 14.37 -18.42
C ALA A 27 4.37 15.85 -18.52
N ALA A 28 4.68 16.49 -19.66
CA ALA A 28 3.99 17.69 -20.09
C ALA A 28 2.63 17.33 -20.69
N PHE A 29 1.64 18.19 -20.50
CA PHE A 29 0.29 18.03 -21.07
C PHE A 29 -0.21 19.36 -21.63
N SER A 30 -1.04 19.26 -22.68
CA SER A 30 -1.66 20.42 -23.35
C SER A 30 -3.00 20.00 -23.96
N GLY A 31 -4.05 20.80 -23.75
CA GLY A 31 -5.37 20.65 -24.38
C GLY A 31 -6.11 19.35 -24.09
N THR A 32 -5.78 18.65 -23.00
CA THR A 32 -6.42 17.38 -22.60
C THR A 32 -6.90 17.45 -21.14
N PRO A 33 -8.13 16.98 -20.84
CA PRO A 33 -8.67 16.97 -19.48
C PRO A 33 -8.11 15.82 -18.62
N ASP A 34 -7.65 14.74 -19.26
CA ASP A 34 -7.08 13.58 -18.59
C ASP A 34 -5.58 13.50 -18.83
N VAL A 35 -4.81 13.28 -17.76
CA VAL A 35 -3.35 13.16 -17.79
C VAL A 35 -2.95 11.94 -16.97
N THR A 36 -2.29 10.98 -17.62
CA THR A 36 -1.75 9.78 -16.98
C THR A 36 -0.26 9.69 -17.26
N ALA A 37 0.54 9.39 -16.23
CA ALA A 37 1.97 9.15 -16.38
C ALA A 37 2.42 7.99 -15.49
N THR A 38 3.39 7.22 -15.98
CA THR A 38 4.04 6.16 -15.20
C THR A 38 5.40 6.68 -14.73
N ALA A 39 5.59 6.71 -13.42
CA ALA A 39 6.89 7.07 -12.86
C ALA A 39 7.96 6.01 -13.23
N PRO A 40 9.22 6.40 -13.45
CA PRO A 40 10.32 5.46 -13.63
C PRO A 40 10.36 4.42 -12.50
N ALA A 41 10.72 3.18 -12.80
CA ALA A 41 10.80 2.12 -11.80
C ALA A 41 11.72 2.53 -10.63
N GLY A 42 11.28 2.28 -9.39
CA GLY A 42 12.02 2.67 -8.18
C GLY A 42 11.89 4.14 -7.80
N THR A 43 11.03 4.92 -8.47
CA THR A 43 10.74 6.30 -8.07
C THR A 43 10.27 6.36 -6.62
N LYS A 44 10.92 7.20 -5.83
CA LYS A 44 10.49 7.58 -4.48
C LYS A 44 9.98 9.01 -4.53
N ALA A 45 8.74 9.22 -4.15
CA ALA A 45 8.12 10.54 -4.10
C ALA A 45 7.36 10.71 -2.78
N ARG A 46 7.38 11.95 -2.26
CA ARG A 46 6.50 12.40 -1.18
C ARG A 46 5.48 13.43 -1.68
N TYR A 47 5.81 14.12 -2.76
CA TYR A 47 5.01 15.18 -3.34
C TYR A 47 4.81 14.93 -4.83
N VAL A 48 3.62 15.22 -5.31
CA VAL A 48 3.28 15.32 -6.74
C VAL A 48 2.61 16.67 -6.94
N ARG A 49 2.91 17.34 -8.05
CA ARG A 49 2.26 18.60 -8.43
C ARG A 49 2.04 18.68 -9.93
N ALA A 50 1.12 19.54 -10.34
CA ALA A 50 0.89 19.88 -11.75
C ALA A 50 0.86 21.41 -11.92
N PRO A 51 2.00 22.11 -11.97
CA PRO A 51 2.02 23.55 -12.24
C PRO A 51 1.53 23.83 -13.66
N ALA A 52 0.69 24.87 -13.78
CA ALA A 52 0.34 25.44 -15.06
C ALA A 52 1.58 26.08 -15.70
N THR A 53 1.76 25.85 -17.00
CA THR A 53 2.85 26.44 -17.78
C THR A 53 2.38 27.60 -18.66
N ALA A 54 1.06 27.78 -18.78
CA ALA A 54 0.42 28.94 -19.41
C ALA A 54 -0.74 29.47 -18.54
N GLY A 55 -1.11 30.73 -18.76
CA GLY A 55 -2.27 31.32 -18.09
C GLY A 55 -3.57 30.86 -18.71
N GLN A 56 -4.58 30.59 -17.88
CA GLN A 56 -5.96 30.34 -18.31
C GLN A 56 -6.93 31.19 -17.50
N THR A 57 -8.09 31.52 -18.08
CA THR A 57 -9.14 32.30 -17.43
C THR A 57 -10.29 31.45 -16.90
N SER A 58 -10.38 30.18 -17.33
CA SER A 58 -11.34 29.22 -16.79
C SER A 58 -10.89 28.73 -15.41
N TRP A 59 -11.85 28.33 -14.60
CA TRP A 59 -11.56 27.65 -13.33
C TRP A 59 -10.98 26.27 -13.59
N VAL A 60 -10.05 25.87 -12.71
CA VAL A 60 -9.55 24.49 -12.69
C VAL A 60 -10.42 23.67 -11.75
N VAL A 61 -10.99 22.58 -12.26
CA VAL A 61 -11.67 21.58 -11.45
C VAL A 61 -10.91 20.26 -11.60
N VAL A 62 -10.53 19.65 -10.47
CA VAL A 62 -9.94 18.31 -10.44
C VAL A 62 -11.01 17.35 -9.95
N ARG A 63 -11.45 16.45 -10.83
CA ARG A 63 -12.46 15.44 -10.47
C ARG A 63 -11.85 14.30 -9.67
N GLU A 64 -10.66 13.85 -10.05
CA GLU A 64 -9.96 12.74 -9.42
C GLU A 64 -8.45 12.99 -9.47
N PHE A 65 -7.75 12.52 -8.44
CA PHE A 65 -6.30 12.47 -8.41
C PHE A 65 -5.88 11.16 -7.72
N HIS A 66 -5.24 10.27 -8.47
CA HIS A 66 -4.82 8.96 -8.00
C HIS A 66 -3.33 8.75 -8.28
N VAL A 67 -2.59 8.29 -7.27
CA VAL A 67 -1.20 7.83 -7.38
C VAL A 67 -1.12 6.36 -6.99
N ALA A 68 -0.76 5.49 -7.93
CA ALA A 68 -0.44 4.10 -7.63
C ALA A 68 0.99 4.01 -7.04
N THR A 69 1.16 3.24 -5.96
CA THR A 69 2.47 3.02 -5.33
C THR A 69 2.78 1.53 -5.22
N THR A 70 4.05 1.18 -5.02
CA THR A 70 4.46 -0.19 -4.69
C THR A 70 4.54 -0.44 -3.18
N ASP A 71 4.22 0.58 -2.36
CA ASP A 71 3.99 0.38 -0.93
C ASP A 71 2.76 -0.53 -0.78
N GLY A 72 2.79 -1.46 0.17
CA GLY A 72 1.73 -2.45 0.30
C GLY A 72 1.89 -3.65 -0.63
N ALA A 73 3.00 -3.78 -1.38
CA ALA A 73 3.29 -5.00 -2.14
C ALA A 73 3.25 -6.22 -1.21
N VAL A 74 2.29 -7.13 -1.48
CA VAL A 74 2.12 -8.34 -0.69
C VAL A 74 2.77 -9.52 -1.40
N THR A 75 3.71 -10.19 -0.71
CA THR A 75 4.33 -11.43 -1.17
C THR A 75 4.24 -12.50 -0.09
N GLY A 76 4.44 -13.77 -0.46
CA GLY A 76 4.49 -14.83 0.53
C GLY A 76 3.88 -16.15 0.08
N ASN A 77 3.61 -16.99 1.07
CA ASN A 77 3.02 -18.31 0.94
C ASN A 77 2.15 -18.61 2.18
N PRO A 78 1.19 -19.55 2.13
CA PRO A 78 0.77 -20.33 0.95
C PRO A 78 0.27 -19.48 -0.23
N PRO A 79 0.24 -20.02 -1.45
CA PRO A 79 -0.37 -19.31 -2.58
C PRO A 79 -1.84 -19.03 -2.29
N ALA A 80 -2.36 -17.94 -2.85
CA ALA A 80 -3.78 -17.64 -2.78
C ALA A 80 -4.61 -18.74 -3.48
N ALA A 81 -5.80 -19.00 -2.95
CA ALA A 81 -6.79 -19.86 -3.56
C ALA A 81 -7.29 -19.27 -4.89
N ASN A 82 -7.88 -20.10 -5.75
CA ASN A 82 -8.48 -19.61 -7.00
C ASN A 82 -9.56 -18.55 -6.70
N GLY A 83 -9.53 -17.43 -7.43
CA GLY A 83 -10.40 -16.28 -7.19
C GLY A 83 -9.99 -15.40 -6.00
N SER A 84 -8.80 -15.58 -5.44
CA SER A 84 -8.21 -14.74 -4.40
C SER A 84 -6.79 -14.31 -4.78
N ALA A 85 -6.29 -13.26 -4.16
CA ALA A 85 -4.95 -12.73 -4.38
C ALA A 85 -4.28 -12.39 -3.05
N LEU A 86 -2.95 -12.55 -2.97
CA LEU A 86 -2.20 -12.12 -1.78
C LEU A 86 -2.31 -10.61 -1.56
N SER A 87 -2.37 -9.82 -2.64
CA SER A 87 -2.52 -8.36 -2.58
C SER A 87 -3.78 -7.92 -1.84
N SER A 88 -4.85 -8.74 -1.82
CA SER A 88 -6.07 -8.47 -1.06
C SER A 88 -5.89 -8.55 0.47
N ALA A 89 -4.67 -8.75 0.96
CA ALA A 89 -4.38 -8.62 2.39
C ALA A 89 -3.92 -7.20 2.78
N ALA A 90 -3.71 -6.30 1.82
CA ALA A 90 -3.28 -4.92 2.06
C ALA A 90 -3.69 -4.00 0.88
N ASP A 91 -4.90 -4.19 0.36
CA ASP A 91 -5.43 -3.41 -0.77
C ASP A 91 -6.26 -2.20 -0.30
N GLY A 92 -6.42 -2.02 1.01
CA GLY A 92 -7.20 -0.93 1.60
C GLY A 92 -8.70 -1.19 1.65
N ASP A 93 -9.19 -2.35 1.22
CA ASP A 93 -10.58 -2.75 1.30
C ASP A 93 -10.76 -3.97 2.24
N PRO A 94 -11.18 -3.78 3.51
CA PRO A 94 -11.40 -4.90 4.43
C PRO A 94 -12.56 -5.83 4.02
N GLY A 95 -13.32 -5.51 2.97
CA GLY A 95 -14.33 -6.37 2.36
C GLY A 95 -13.76 -7.42 1.40
N THR A 96 -12.56 -7.22 0.86
CA THR A 96 -11.83 -8.24 0.09
C THR A 96 -11.02 -9.10 1.05
N VAL A 97 -10.85 -10.39 0.73
CA VAL A 97 -10.16 -11.34 1.63
C VAL A 97 -9.15 -12.15 0.84
N CYS A 98 -7.88 -12.05 1.23
CA CYS A 98 -6.85 -13.00 0.86
C CYS A 98 -7.12 -14.35 1.54
N ARG A 99 -7.47 -15.36 0.75
CA ARG A 99 -7.68 -16.75 1.19
C ARG A 99 -6.55 -17.61 0.66
N ALA A 100 -5.78 -18.22 1.55
CA ALA A 100 -4.76 -19.19 1.14
C ALA A 100 -5.40 -20.45 0.54
N ALA A 101 -4.72 -21.08 -0.42
CA ALA A 101 -5.16 -22.31 -1.08
C ALA A 101 -5.06 -23.55 -0.17
N ARG A 102 -4.27 -23.47 0.90
CA ARG A 102 -3.95 -24.58 1.80
C ARG A 102 -3.43 -24.07 3.14
N ALA A 103 -3.27 -24.98 4.09
CA ALA A 103 -2.59 -24.72 5.34
C ALA A 103 -1.10 -24.33 5.14
N PRO A 104 -0.51 -23.52 6.03
CA PRO A 104 0.90 -23.14 5.98
C PRO A 104 1.87 -24.29 6.30
N LYS A 105 3.01 -24.28 5.60
CA LYS A 105 4.18 -25.12 5.88
C LYS A 105 5.19 -24.35 6.73
N ALA A 106 6.16 -25.07 7.30
CA ALA A 106 7.20 -24.47 8.13
C ALA A 106 7.98 -23.40 7.37
N GLY A 107 8.15 -22.24 7.99
CA GLY A 107 8.89 -21.10 7.42
C GLY A 107 8.11 -20.24 6.44
N GLU A 108 6.84 -20.55 6.16
CA GLU A 108 6.01 -19.71 5.29
C GLU A 108 5.49 -18.46 6.00
N PHE A 109 5.23 -17.41 5.23
CA PHE A 109 4.79 -16.11 5.73
C PHE A 109 3.99 -15.35 4.68
N LEU A 110 3.26 -14.33 5.10
CA LEU A 110 2.73 -13.26 4.24
C LEU A 110 3.40 -11.94 4.64
N GLU A 111 4.06 -11.28 3.70
CA GLU A 111 4.82 -10.05 3.90
C GLU A 111 4.16 -8.89 3.17
N VAL A 112 4.06 -7.74 3.83
CA VAL A 112 3.67 -6.45 3.26
C VAL A 112 4.87 -5.52 3.32
N GLY A 113 5.37 -5.13 2.14
CA GLY A 113 6.47 -4.19 2.01
C GLY A 113 6.03 -2.74 2.25
N LEU A 114 6.85 -1.95 2.95
CA LEU A 114 6.57 -0.53 3.22
C LEU A 114 7.26 0.43 2.25
N GLY A 115 7.94 -0.10 1.23
CA GLY A 115 8.72 0.62 0.20
C GLY A 115 9.99 1.30 0.69
N ALA A 116 9.99 1.82 1.92
CA ALA A 116 11.16 2.35 2.60
C ALA A 116 11.03 2.18 4.12
N ALA A 117 12.19 2.12 4.80
CA ALA A 117 12.22 2.09 6.25
C ALA A 117 11.58 3.36 6.83
N ARG A 118 10.60 3.18 7.72
CA ARG A 118 9.93 4.27 8.45
C ARG A 118 9.58 3.85 9.86
N ALA A 119 9.34 4.83 10.72
CA ALA A 119 8.70 4.57 12.01
C ALA A 119 7.32 3.93 11.78
N VAL A 120 7.12 2.77 12.39
CA VAL A 120 5.84 2.08 12.49
C VAL A 120 5.33 2.30 13.90
N GLY A 121 4.16 2.92 14.04
CA GLY A 121 3.50 3.12 15.33
C GLY A 121 2.72 1.88 15.72
N SER A 122 1.98 1.31 14.77
CA SER A 122 1.14 0.14 15.01
C SER A 122 1.04 -0.79 13.80
N VAL A 123 0.69 -2.05 14.08
CA VAL A 123 0.23 -3.02 13.09
C VAL A 123 -1.17 -3.48 13.50
N THR A 124 -2.13 -3.33 12.59
CA THR A 124 -3.48 -3.88 12.73
C THR A 124 -3.67 -4.99 11.71
N VAL A 125 -4.23 -6.12 12.13
CA VAL A 125 -4.60 -7.22 11.25
C VAL A 125 -6.09 -7.53 11.41
N LEU A 126 -6.82 -7.48 10.31
CA LEU A 126 -8.23 -7.83 10.21
C LEU A 126 -8.40 -9.18 9.53
N ARG A 127 -9.33 -9.98 10.04
CA ARG A 127 -9.67 -11.30 9.50
C ARG A 127 -11.19 -11.52 9.56
N PRO A 128 -11.74 -12.37 8.67
CA PRO A 128 -13.11 -12.82 8.80
C PRO A 128 -13.37 -13.42 10.19
N THR A 129 -14.55 -13.16 10.76
CA THR A 129 -14.96 -13.78 12.02
C THR A 129 -14.91 -15.30 11.91
N GLY A 130 -14.25 -15.95 12.87
CA GLY A 130 -14.10 -17.41 12.90
C GLY A 130 -12.91 -17.96 12.11
N ALA A 131 -12.20 -17.12 11.32
CA ALA A 131 -10.99 -17.51 10.61
C ALA A 131 -9.97 -18.16 11.55
N LYS A 132 -9.38 -19.27 11.09
CA LYS A 132 -8.37 -20.03 11.83
C LYS A 132 -6.97 -19.72 11.30
N GLY A 133 -5.97 -20.34 11.91
CA GLY A 133 -4.56 -20.10 11.63
C GLY A 133 -3.94 -19.14 12.64
N ALA A 134 -2.67 -19.36 12.91
CA ALA A 134 -1.86 -18.60 13.85
C ALA A 134 -0.60 -18.09 13.15
N ALA A 135 -0.17 -16.89 13.53
CA ALA A 135 1.06 -16.30 13.05
C ALA A 135 1.71 -15.45 14.13
N ASP A 136 3.02 -15.29 14.04
CA ASP A 136 3.72 -14.21 14.71
C ASP A 136 3.78 -12.99 13.79
N ILE A 137 3.46 -11.83 14.33
CA ILE A 137 3.55 -10.56 13.62
C ILE A 137 4.96 -10.05 13.83
N GLN A 138 5.70 -9.85 12.73
CA GLN A 138 7.10 -9.47 12.78
C GLN A 138 7.37 -8.24 11.94
N LEU A 139 8.29 -7.39 12.40
CA LEU A 139 8.82 -6.27 11.62
C LEU A 139 10.24 -6.58 11.16
N ARG A 140 10.58 -6.14 9.95
CA ARG A 140 11.96 -6.18 9.45
C ARG A 140 12.64 -4.85 9.75
N GLY A 141 13.67 -4.90 10.60
CA GLY A 141 14.48 -3.73 10.95
C GLY A 141 15.46 -3.34 9.84
N ALA A 142 16.14 -2.21 10.03
CA ALA A 142 17.18 -1.73 9.10
C ALA A 142 18.40 -2.67 8.97
N ASP A 143 18.58 -3.58 9.92
CA ASP A 143 19.58 -4.65 9.88
C ASP A 143 19.16 -5.84 9.00
N GLY A 144 17.96 -5.79 8.39
CA GLY A 144 17.36 -6.89 7.64
C GLY A 144 16.79 -7.99 8.53
N GLY A 145 16.90 -7.86 9.86
CA GLY A 145 16.46 -8.85 10.83
C GLY A 145 14.96 -8.77 11.11
N TRP A 146 14.31 -9.93 11.22
CA TRP A 146 12.91 -10.03 11.62
C TRP A 146 12.77 -10.14 13.13
N ARG A 147 11.90 -9.32 13.72
CA ARG A 147 11.61 -9.33 15.16
C ARG A 147 10.12 -9.43 15.41
N THR A 148 9.71 -10.36 16.27
CA THR A 148 8.31 -10.50 16.68
C THR A 148 7.89 -9.31 17.53
N VAL A 149 6.78 -8.69 17.14
CA VAL A 149 6.15 -7.57 17.85
C VAL A 149 4.81 -7.96 18.46
N GLY A 150 4.21 -9.06 18.00
CA GLY A 150 2.97 -9.60 18.57
C GLY A 150 2.62 -10.94 17.93
N SER A 151 1.44 -11.44 18.25
CA SER A 151 0.89 -12.64 17.63
C SER A 151 -0.50 -12.36 17.10
N LEU A 152 -0.87 -13.04 16.02
CA LEU A 152 -2.17 -12.92 15.38
C LEU A 152 -3.26 -13.42 16.35
N GLY A 153 -4.10 -12.48 16.82
CA GLY A 153 -5.32 -12.72 17.60
C GLY A 153 -6.52 -12.95 16.69
N GLY A 154 -7.76 -12.89 17.20
CA GLY A 154 -9.01 -13.26 16.52
C GLY A 154 -9.36 -12.51 15.21
N ALA A 155 -10.59 -12.00 15.10
CA ALA A 155 -11.02 -11.23 13.92
C ALA A 155 -10.31 -9.87 13.81
N TYR A 156 -9.88 -9.32 14.94
CA TYR A 156 -9.14 -8.07 15.04
C TYR A 156 -7.90 -8.29 15.91
N THR A 157 -6.75 -7.85 15.43
CA THR A 157 -5.49 -7.81 16.18
C THR A 157 -4.88 -6.42 16.06
N TYR A 158 -4.51 -5.82 17.18
CA TYR A 158 -3.76 -4.56 17.23
C TYR A 158 -2.48 -4.78 18.01
N VAL A 159 -1.37 -4.29 17.46
CA VAL A 159 -0.06 -4.30 18.10
C VAL A 159 0.50 -2.89 18.08
N ASP A 160 0.74 -2.32 19.27
CA ASP A 160 1.60 -1.14 19.41
C ASP A 160 3.06 -1.58 19.24
N THR A 161 3.74 -0.97 18.28
CA THR A 161 5.12 -1.30 17.95
C THR A 161 6.12 -0.28 18.50
N HIS A 162 5.62 0.76 19.17
CA HIS A 162 6.37 1.82 19.82
C HIS A 162 7.31 2.59 18.86
N GLY A 163 6.84 2.89 17.65
CA GLY A 163 7.58 3.73 16.70
C GLY A 163 8.82 3.06 16.09
N ARG A 164 8.92 1.72 16.13
CA ARG A 164 10.09 1.00 15.61
C ARG A 164 10.27 1.28 14.12
N ASN A 165 11.52 1.56 13.73
CA ASN A 165 11.86 1.75 12.33
C ASN A 165 11.89 0.39 11.61
N ALA A 166 11.07 0.23 10.56
CA ALA A 166 10.96 -0.99 9.79
C ALA A 166 10.63 -0.71 8.32
N ASP A 167 10.99 -1.62 7.42
CA ASP A 167 10.70 -1.54 5.98
C ASP A 167 9.69 -2.60 5.48
N ALA A 168 9.28 -3.52 6.35
CA ALA A 168 8.24 -4.51 6.08
C ALA A 168 7.61 -5.03 7.38
N VAL A 169 6.38 -5.51 7.25
CA VAL A 169 5.70 -6.36 8.23
C VAL A 169 5.47 -7.73 7.61
N ARG A 170 5.56 -8.80 8.40
CA ARG A 170 5.09 -10.13 7.97
C ARG A 170 4.27 -10.83 9.04
N LEU A 171 3.35 -11.65 8.59
CA LEU A 171 2.70 -12.70 9.35
C LEU A 171 3.51 -13.98 9.13
N ALA A 172 4.38 -14.33 10.08
CA ALA A 172 5.14 -15.57 10.06
C ALA A 172 4.24 -16.71 10.53
N TRP A 173 3.80 -17.58 9.62
CA TRP A 173 2.80 -18.59 9.93
C TRP A 173 3.34 -19.64 10.89
N ARG A 174 2.54 -19.99 11.90
CA ARG A 174 2.76 -21.21 12.68
C ARG A 174 2.19 -22.38 11.90
N THR A 175 2.90 -23.50 11.92
CA THR A 175 2.54 -24.68 11.13
C THR A 175 1.26 -25.35 11.61
N GLY A 176 0.56 -26.01 10.68
CA GLY A 176 -0.69 -26.71 10.95
C GLY A 176 -1.91 -25.78 10.97
N GLY A 177 -3.09 -26.37 11.17
CA GLY A 177 -4.37 -25.66 11.13
C GLY A 177 -4.94 -25.52 9.72
N GLU A 178 -5.89 -24.60 9.56
CA GLU A 178 -6.58 -24.36 8.28
C GLU A 178 -5.85 -23.30 7.44
N ALA A 179 -6.28 -23.15 6.19
CA ALA A 179 -5.76 -22.12 5.31
C ALA A 179 -6.04 -20.71 5.88
N PRO A 180 -5.01 -19.86 6.04
CA PRO A 180 -5.20 -18.53 6.62
C PRO A 180 -6.08 -17.65 5.71
N GLN A 181 -6.82 -16.77 6.37
CA GLN A 181 -7.67 -15.77 5.72
C GLN A 181 -7.37 -14.42 6.35
N ILE A 182 -6.93 -13.47 5.52
CA ILE A 182 -6.58 -12.11 5.94
C ILE A 182 -7.44 -11.15 5.13
N ALA A 183 -8.18 -10.30 5.82
CA ALA A 183 -8.95 -9.24 5.20
C ALA A 183 -8.07 -8.02 4.96
N GLU A 184 -7.27 -7.62 5.96
CA GLU A 184 -6.41 -6.44 5.81
C GLU A 184 -5.26 -6.46 6.82
N VAL A 185 -4.10 -5.93 6.41
CA VAL A 185 -2.94 -5.63 7.24
C VAL A 185 -2.66 -4.13 7.09
N VAL A 186 -2.95 -3.37 8.14
CA VAL A 186 -2.74 -1.92 8.17
C VAL A 186 -1.51 -1.59 9.00
N VAL A 187 -0.62 -0.76 8.46
CA VAL A 187 0.62 -0.33 9.12
C VAL A 187 0.57 1.17 9.41
N GLY A 188 0.25 1.49 10.67
CA GLY A 188 0.13 2.86 11.18
C GLY A 188 1.48 3.52 11.46
N LYS A 189 1.48 4.85 11.51
CA LYS A 189 2.60 5.66 12.02
C LYS A 189 2.46 5.94 13.50
#